data_AF-A0A838JK07-F1
#
_entry.id   AF-A0A838JK07-F1
#
_cell.length_a   1.000
_cell.length_b   1.000
_cell.length_c   1.000
_cell.angle_alpha   90.00
_cell.angle_beta   90.00
_cell.angle_gamma   90.00
#
_symmetry.space_group_name_H-M   'P 1'
#
loop_
_entity.id
_entity.type
_entity.pdbx_description
1 polymer ?
#
loop_
_entity_poly.entity_id
_entity_poly.type
_entity_poly.pdbx_seq_one_letter_code
_entity_poly.pdbx_strand_id
1 'polypeptide(L)'
;MPKAQTTETNLSAAQSAYAPRTMMASEHSWARSPGTYIAGRAHIDGADETACEMEAKWGVDRLRLLVTPDLREKFDRQRYLFNQAIWHGELEEVRQQAGRMVKAWLALDVAAVAAGKATLAPTVWEVTLADGRVAAIVPTDHDARAVNAEGRQVAVYTLEEIGRLLSVYPDIAVAKATFPGATITEIRRTVEDPLNALRDSADALDDPIGF
;
A
#
# COMPACT_ATOMS: atom_id res chain seq x y z
N MET A 1 -49.26 -2.05 14.05
CA MET A 1 -48.06 -2.51 13.31
C MET A 1 -47.50 -1.33 12.53
N PRO A 2 -46.47 -0.62 13.05
CA PRO A 2 -45.82 0.46 12.34
C PRO A 2 -44.73 -0.10 11.41
N LYS A 3 -44.73 0.38 10.17
CA LYS A 3 -43.78 -0.01 9.11
C LYS A 3 -42.39 0.56 9.42
N ALA A 4 -41.38 -0.30 9.37
CA ALA A 4 -39.97 0.08 9.43
C ALA A 4 -39.63 0.97 8.23
N GLN A 5 -39.20 2.20 8.49
CA GLN A 5 -38.56 3.05 7.51
C GLN A 5 -37.07 2.73 7.55
N THR A 6 -36.59 2.12 6.47
CA THR A 6 -35.18 1.85 6.21
C THR A 6 -34.42 3.17 6.19
N THR A 7 -33.53 3.37 7.15
CA THR A 7 -32.54 4.45 7.12
C THR A 7 -31.59 4.15 5.96
N GLU A 8 -31.77 4.83 4.83
CA GLU A 8 -30.78 4.85 3.75
C GLU A 8 -29.52 5.52 4.26
N THR A 9 -28.56 4.70 4.70
CA THR A 9 -27.21 5.12 5.02
C THR A 9 -26.56 5.62 3.73
N ASN A 10 -26.46 6.94 3.61
CA ASN A 10 -25.69 7.64 2.57
C ASN A 10 -24.23 7.16 2.56
N LEU A 11 -23.93 6.13 1.76
CA LEU A 11 -22.60 5.59 1.51
C LEU A 11 -21.82 6.36 0.41
N SER A 12 -22.28 7.56 0.03
CA SER A 12 -21.73 8.27 -1.13
C SER A 12 -20.65 9.31 -0.82
N ALA A 13 -20.37 9.63 0.44
CA ALA A 13 -19.38 10.69 0.77
C ALA A 13 -17.94 10.19 0.93
N ALA A 14 -17.72 8.89 1.17
CA ALA A 14 -16.39 8.34 1.47
C ALA A 14 -15.57 7.96 0.21
N GLN A 15 -16.19 7.88 -0.96
CA GLN A 15 -15.50 7.62 -2.24
C GLN A 15 -14.82 8.88 -2.84
N SER A 16 -15.04 10.06 -2.24
CA SER A 16 -14.56 11.34 -2.78
C SER A 16 -13.19 11.78 -2.23
N ALA A 17 -12.66 11.12 -1.19
CA ALA A 17 -11.48 11.59 -0.46
C ALA A 17 -10.11 11.04 -0.95
N TYR A 18 -10.08 10.13 -1.93
CA TYR A 18 -8.82 9.59 -2.49
C TYR A 18 -8.37 10.28 -3.80
N ALA A 19 -8.92 11.45 -4.12
CA ALA A 19 -8.30 12.31 -5.13
C ALA A 19 -7.27 13.19 -4.39
N PRO A 20 -5.95 12.98 -4.54
CA PRO A 20 -5.00 13.97 -4.07
C PRO A 20 -5.31 15.27 -4.81
N ARG A 21 -5.84 16.25 -4.06
CA ARG A 21 -6.26 17.60 -4.52
C ARG A 21 -5.09 18.45 -5.06
N THR A 22 -3.92 17.84 -5.27
CA THR A 22 -2.67 18.47 -5.70
C THR A 22 -2.01 17.72 -6.88
N MET A 23 -2.72 16.83 -7.59
CA MET A 23 -2.24 16.28 -8.88
C MET A 23 -2.62 17.13 -10.11
N MET A 24 -3.39 18.20 -9.93
CA MET A 24 -3.76 19.14 -11.00
C MET A 24 -2.74 20.26 -11.22
N ALA A 25 -1.58 20.20 -10.56
CA ALA A 25 -0.57 21.26 -10.57
C ALA A 25 0.62 21.02 -11.51
N SER A 26 0.73 19.83 -12.11
CA SER A 26 1.52 19.64 -13.34
C SER A 26 0.56 19.31 -14.46
N GLU A 27 0.76 19.95 -15.62
CA GLU A 27 0.08 19.68 -16.88
C GLU A 27 0.40 18.26 -17.39
N HIS A 28 0.16 17.22 -16.60
CA HIS A 28 0.22 15.84 -17.06
C HIS A 28 -0.71 15.72 -18.25
N SER A 29 -0.14 15.41 -19.40
CA SER A 29 -0.81 15.72 -20.65
C SER A 29 -2.11 14.94 -20.87
N TRP A 30 -2.20 13.73 -20.31
CA TRP A 30 -3.42 12.94 -20.29
C TRP A 30 -4.46 13.39 -19.23
N ALA A 31 -4.06 14.10 -18.18
CA ALA A 31 -4.93 14.55 -17.09
C ALA A 31 -5.37 16.02 -17.22
N ARG A 32 -5.17 16.64 -18.39
CA ARG A 32 -5.49 18.06 -18.68
C ARG A 32 -6.97 18.42 -18.53
N SER A 33 -7.88 17.45 -18.62
CA SER A 33 -9.32 17.65 -18.42
C SER A 33 -9.91 16.54 -17.55
N PRO A 34 -11.04 16.78 -16.85
CA PRO A 34 -11.72 15.73 -16.10
C PRO A 34 -12.06 14.49 -16.95
N GLY A 35 -12.48 14.67 -18.20
CA GLY A 35 -12.83 13.56 -19.09
C GLY A 35 -11.61 12.71 -19.49
N THR A 36 -10.50 13.35 -19.86
CA THR A 36 -9.27 12.63 -20.21
C THR A 36 -8.61 12.00 -18.98
N TYR A 37 -8.71 12.65 -17.81
CA TYR A 37 -8.30 12.07 -16.53
C TYR A 37 -9.07 10.79 -16.21
N ILE A 38 -10.42 10.82 -16.24
CA ILE A 38 -11.25 9.64 -15.96
C ILE A 38 -10.90 8.51 -16.93
N ALA A 39 -10.74 8.83 -18.21
CA ALA A 39 -10.36 7.86 -19.23
C ALA A 39 -8.99 7.23 -18.96
N GLY A 40 -7.95 8.04 -18.71
CA GLY A 40 -6.60 7.53 -18.43
C GLY A 40 -6.54 6.73 -17.13
N ARG A 41 -7.21 7.21 -16.08
CA ARG A 41 -7.30 6.56 -14.77
C ARG A 41 -7.90 5.16 -14.89
N ALA A 42 -9.00 4.98 -15.64
CA ALA A 42 -9.61 3.66 -15.83
C ALA A 42 -8.65 2.61 -16.41
N HIS A 43 -7.71 3.02 -17.28
CA HIS A 43 -6.70 2.10 -17.82
C HIS A 43 -5.57 1.82 -16.83
N ILE A 44 -5.16 2.82 -16.06
CA ILE A 44 -4.17 2.64 -14.97
C ILE A 44 -4.74 1.68 -13.92
N ASP A 45 -5.99 1.89 -13.50
CA ASP A 45 -6.66 1.06 -12.50
C ASP A 45 -6.73 -0.41 -12.94
N GLY A 46 -7.00 -0.69 -14.23
CA GLY A 46 -6.97 -2.06 -14.75
C GLY A 46 -5.57 -2.71 -14.77
N ALA A 47 -4.51 -1.90 -14.96
CA ALA A 47 -3.14 -2.39 -14.83
C ALA A 47 -2.76 -2.65 -13.37
N ASP A 48 -3.20 -1.78 -12.45
CA ASP A 48 -2.99 -1.93 -11.01
C ASP A 48 -3.76 -3.13 -10.44
N GLU A 49 -5.00 -3.36 -10.88
CA GLU A 49 -5.78 -4.56 -10.52
C GLU A 49 -5.04 -5.84 -10.94
N THR A 50 -4.52 -5.89 -12.17
CA THR A 50 -3.71 -7.03 -12.64
C THR A 50 -2.45 -7.20 -11.79
N ALA A 51 -1.78 -6.11 -11.42
CA ALA A 51 -0.61 -6.17 -10.55
C ALA A 51 -0.97 -6.76 -9.18
N CYS A 52 -2.05 -6.28 -8.56
CA CYS A 52 -2.56 -6.80 -7.29
C CYS A 52 -2.88 -8.30 -7.36
N GLU A 53 -3.53 -8.76 -8.43
CA GLU A 53 -3.81 -10.19 -8.64
C GLU A 53 -2.52 -11.01 -8.72
N MET A 54 -1.52 -10.53 -9.48
CA MET A 54 -0.25 -11.21 -9.63
C MET A 54 0.57 -11.22 -8.33
N GLU A 55 0.57 -10.12 -7.59
CA GLU A 55 1.25 -10.00 -6.30
C GLU A 55 0.57 -10.88 -5.23
N ALA A 56 -0.76 -10.93 -5.21
CA ALA A 56 -1.49 -11.84 -4.33
C ALA A 56 -1.17 -13.31 -4.64
N LYS A 57 -1.03 -13.67 -5.92
CA LYS A 57 -0.73 -15.04 -6.35
C LYS A 57 0.73 -15.42 -6.11
N TRP A 58 1.67 -14.53 -6.38
CA TRP A 58 3.09 -14.88 -6.47
C TRP A 58 3.97 -14.28 -5.38
N GLY A 59 3.48 -13.28 -4.65
CA GLY A 59 4.27 -12.44 -3.73
C GLY A 59 4.64 -11.09 -4.37
N VAL A 60 4.75 -10.07 -3.52
CA VAL A 60 5.07 -8.69 -3.91
C VAL A 60 6.48 -8.64 -4.48
N ASP A 61 6.65 -8.07 -5.68
CA ASP A 61 7.90 -8.04 -6.45
C ASP A 61 8.57 -9.41 -6.71
N ARG A 62 7.91 -10.53 -6.35
CA ARG A 62 8.47 -11.89 -6.44
C ARG A 62 8.38 -12.46 -7.85
N LEU A 63 7.26 -12.24 -8.55
CA LEU A 63 6.99 -12.87 -9.85
C LEU A 63 8.10 -12.63 -10.89
N ARG A 64 8.60 -11.39 -11.02
CA ARG A 64 9.69 -11.05 -11.94
C ARG A 64 11.00 -11.79 -11.62
N LEU A 65 11.18 -12.26 -10.39
CA LEU A 65 12.35 -13.06 -9.98
C LEU A 65 12.22 -14.55 -10.30
N LEU A 66 11.00 -15.03 -10.54
CA LEU A 66 10.71 -16.44 -10.82
C LEU A 66 10.90 -16.83 -12.30
N VAL A 67 11.05 -15.84 -13.19
CA VAL A 67 11.24 -16.04 -14.63
C VAL A 67 12.71 -15.87 -15.06
N THR A 68 12.99 -16.14 -16.35
CA THR A 68 14.32 -15.95 -16.94
C THR A 68 14.76 -14.47 -16.93
N PRO A 69 16.08 -14.19 -16.89
CA PRO A 69 16.61 -12.82 -16.93
C PRO A 69 16.11 -12.00 -18.12
N ASP A 70 16.06 -12.59 -19.32
CA ASP A 70 15.59 -11.92 -20.54
C ASP A 70 14.13 -11.48 -20.45
N LEU A 71 13.27 -12.31 -19.84
CA LEU A 71 11.86 -11.98 -19.67
C LEU A 71 11.67 -10.93 -18.57
N ARG A 72 12.47 -11.02 -17.50
CA ARG A 72 12.53 -10.01 -16.43
C ARG A 72 12.94 -8.64 -16.98
N GLU A 73 13.95 -8.57 -17.84
CA GLU A 73 14.39 -7.31 -18.45
C GLU A 73 13.26 -6.68 -19.30
N LYS A 74 12.59 -7.49 -20.14
CA LYS A 74 11.46 -7.01 -20.95
C LYS A 74 10.32 -6.46 -20.09
N PHE A 75 10.02 -7.14 -18.97
CA PHE A 75 9.03 -6.67 -18.01
C PHE A 75 9.46 -5.35 -17.35
N ASP A 76 10.69 -5.27 -16.84
CA ASP A 76 11.22 -4.08 -16.17
C ASP A 76 11.25 -2.87 -17.12
N ARG A 77 11.59 -3.09 -18.40
CA ARG A 77 11.51 -2.06 -19.46
C ARG A 77 10.07 -1.63 -19.73
N GLN A 78 9.11 -2.55 -19.77
CA GLN A 78 7.70 -2.18 -19.97
C GLN A 78 7.16 -1.39 -18.77
N ARG A 79 7.54 -1.74 -17.55
CA ARG A 79 7.21 -0.98 -16.33
C ARG A 79 7.77 0.44 -16.41
N TYR A 80 9.01 0.60 -16.87
CA TYR A 80 9.60 1.92 -17.12
C TYR A 80 8.77 2.75 -18.13
N LEU A 81 8.40 2.16 -19.28
CA LEU A 81 7.60 2.85 -20.31
C LEU A 81 6.20 3.22 -19.80
N PHE A 82 5.58 2.35 -19.00
CA PHE A 82 4.29 2.63 -18.39
C PHE A 82 4.37 3.82 -17.42
N ASN A 83 5.40 3.83 -16.55
CA ASN A 83 5.64 4.97 -15.65
C ASN A 83 5.90 6.26 -16.43
N GLN A 84 6.70 6.21 -17.50
CA GLN A 84 6.94 7.36 -18.38
C GLN A 84 5.63 7.89 -18.98
N ALA A 85 4.74 7.01 -19.43
CA ALA A 85 3.42 7.41 -19.95
C ALA A 85 2.55 8.09 -18.87
N ILE A 86 2.57 7.58 -17.63
CA ILE A 86 1.82 8.19 -16.52
C ILE A 86 2.34 9.61 -16.21
N TRP A 87 3.66 9.79 -16.17
CA TRP A 87 4.27 11.06 -15.75
C TRP A 87 4.41 12.09 -16.87
N HIS A 88 4.51 11.65 -18.13
CA HIS A 88 4.87 12.52 -19.25
C HIS A 88 4.04 12.30 -20.52
N GLY A 89 3.32 11.19 -20.62
CA GLY A 89 2.62 10.79 -21.84
C GLY A 89 1.24 11.40 -22.01
N GLU A 90 0.74 11.33 -23.24
CA GLU A 90 -0.62 11.72 -23.63
C GLU A 90 -1.60 10.57 -23.40
N LEU A 91 -2.92 10.84 -23.46
CA LEU A 91 -3.95 9.85 -23.12
C LEU A 91 -3.81 8.52 -23.89
N GLU A 92 -3.54 8.58 -25.19
CA GLU A 92 -3.36 7.38 -26.01
C GLU A 92 -2.10 6.59 -25.65
N GLU A 93 -1.06 7.27 -25.18
CA GLU A 93 0.15 6.61 -24.71
C GLU A 93 -0.12 5.87 -23.39
N VAL A 94 -0.84 6.50 -22.45
CA VAL A 94 -1.28 5.85 -21.20
C VAL A 94 -2.12 4.62 -21.49
N ARG A 95 -3.10 4.73 -22.39
CA ARG A 95 -3.95 3.60 -22.84
C ARG A 95 -3.12 2.46 -23.38
N GLN A 96 -2.19 2.77 -24.28
CA GLN A 96 -1.35 1.77 -24.92
C GLN A 96 -0.42 1.09 -23.91
N GLN A 97 0.28 1.86 -23.08
CA GLN A 97 1.25 1.31 -22.14
C GLN A 97 0.59 0.55 -20.99
N ALA A 98 -0.59 0.99 -20.51
CA ALA A 98 -1.38 0.24 -19.54
C ALA A 98 -1.78 -1.14 -20.06
N GLY A 99 -2.33 -1.21 -21.28
CA GLY A 99 -2.70 -2.49 -21.90
C GLY A 99 -1.50 -3.40 -22.17
N ARG A 100 -0.33 -2.83 -22.46
CA ARG A 100 0.94 -3.60 -22.56
C ARG A 100 1.43 -4.06 -21.19
N MET A 101 1.23 -3.28 -20.13
CA MET A 101 1.60 -3.64 -18.77
C MET A 101 0.80 -4.84 -18.27
N VAL A 102 -0.52 -4.84 -18.50
CA VAL A 102 -1.39 -6.01 -18.23
C VAL A 102 -0.86 -7.26 -18.92
N LYS A 103 -0.56 -7.16 -20.22
CA LYS A 103 0.02 -8.29 -21.00
C LYS A 103 1.38 -8.74 -20.46
N ALA A 104 2.20 -7.81 -19.99
CA ALA A 104 3.51 -8.13 -19.43
C ALA A 104 3.37 -8.93 -18.12
N TRP A 105 2.46 -8.54 -17.23
CA TRP A 105 2.13 -9.28 -16.02
C TRP A 105 1.66 -10.71 -16.32
N LEU A 106 0.70 -10.86 -17.23
CA LEU A 106 0.19 -12.18 -17.63
C LEU A 106 1.25 -13.04 -18.32
N ALA A 107 2.18 -12.44 -19.06
CA ALA A 107 3.29 -13.17 -19.66
C ALA A 107 4.27 -13.72 -18.60
N LEU A 108 4.50 -12.97 -17.51
CA LEU A 108 5.28 -13.48 -16.38
C LEU A 108 4.57 -14.63 -15.69
N ASP A 109 3.25 -14.53 -15.47
CA ASP A 109 2.44 -15.59 -14.87
C ASP A 109 2.57 -16.90 -15.65
N VAL A 110 2.30 -16.85 -16.96
CA VAL A 110 2.40 -18.02 -17.84
C VAL A 110 3.80 -18.63 -17.80
N ALA A 111 4.85 -17.80 -17.82
CA ALA A 111 6.23 -18.28 -17.77
C ALA A 111 6.58 -18.92 -16.42
N ALA A 112 6.12 -18.34 -15.30
CA ALA A 112 6.34 -18.88 -13.96
C ALA A 112 5.60 -20.21 -13.75
N VAL A 113 4.35 -20.31 -14.22
CA VAL A 113 3.59 -21.58 -14.22
C VAL A 113 4.30 -22.64 -15.07
N ALA A 114 4.70 -22.30 -16.30
CA ALA A 114 5.40 -23.23 -17.19
C ALA A 114 6.74 -23.71 -16.61
N ALA A 115 7.41 -22.88 -15.81
CA ALA A 115 8.63 -23.22 -15.09
C ALA A 115 8.38 -23.99 -13.76
N GLY A 116 7.13 -24.37 -13.45
CA GLY A 116 6.78 -25.14 -12.26
C GLY A 116 7.03 -24.42 -10.95
N LYS A 117 6.97 -23.08 -10.95
CA LYS A 117 7.23 -22.27 -9.76
C LYS A 117 6.05 -22.34 -8.80
N ALA A 118 6.34 -22.37 -7.50
CA ALA A 118 5.33 -22.35 -6.46
C ALA A 118 4.78 -20.93 -6.24
N THR A 119 3.44 -20.83 -6.16
CA THR A 119 2.74 -19.62 -5.75
C THR A 119 3.10 -19.24 -4.30
N LEU A 120 2.73 -18.03 -3.88
CA LEU A 120 2.90 -17.63 -2.48
C LEU A 120 2.06 -18.56 -1.59
N ALA A 121 2.64 -19.02 -0.48
CA ALA A 121 1.88 -19.79 0.50
C ALA A 121 0.79 -18.87 1.11
N PRO A 122 -0.47 -19.33 1.27
CA PRO A 122 -1.56 -18.49 1.80
C PRO A 122 -1.30 -17.90 3.19
N THR A 123 -0.35 -18.48 3.92
CA THR A 123 0.08 -18.07 5.25
C THR A 123 1.11 -16.92 5.23
N VAL A 124 1.77 -16.66 4.11
CA VAL A 124 2.80 -15.60 4.00
C VAL A 124 2.15 -14.35 3.42
N TRP A 125 2.16 -13.26 4.19
CA TRP A 125 1.63 -11.97 3.76
C TRP A 125 2.76 -10.99 3.53
N GLU A 126 2.86 -10.42 2.33
CA GLU A 126 3.92 -9.48 1.99
C GLU A 126 3.37 -8.07 1.88
N VAL A 127 4.12 -7.09 2.41
CA VAL A 127 3.78 -5.67 2.37
C VAL A 127 5.01 -4.83 2.08
N THR A 128 4.85 -3.80 1.25
CA THR A 128 5.90 -2.81 1.01
C THR A 128 5.90 -1.78 2.13
N LEU A 129 7.06 -1.62 2.78
CA LEU A 129 7.30 -0.63 3.81
C LEU A 129 7.48 0.77 3.20
N ALA A 130 7.34 1.81 4.02
CA ALA A 130 7.45 3.21 3.58
C ALA A 130 8.83 3.56 2.98
N ASP A 131 9.87 2.80 3.29
CA ASP A 131 11.23 2.94 2.75
C ASP A 131 11.49 2.09 1.49
N GLY A 132 10.46 1.43 0.96
CA GLY A 132 10.54 0.60 -0.25
C GLY A 132 11.05 -0.82 -0.02
N ARG A 133 11.39 -1.21 1.21
CA ARG A 133 11.69 -2.62 1.52
C ARG A 133 10.42 -3.44 1.59
N VAL A 134 10.51 -4.73 1.28
CA VAL A 134 9.39 -5.67 1.46
C VAL A 134 9.52 -6.34 2.82
N ALA A 135 8.43 -6.39 3.56
CA ALA A 135 8.27 -7.18 4.78
C ALA A 135 7.34 -8.37 4.52
N ALA A 136 7.72 -9.56 5.00
CA ALA A 136 6.88 -10.74 4.98
C ALA A 136 6.41 -11.05 6.40
N ILE A 137 5.10 -10.98 6.63
CA ILE A 137 4.45 -11.36 7.87
C ILE A 137 4.02 -12.83 7.75
N VAL A 138 4.47 -13.67 8.68
CA VAL A 138 4.21 -15.11 8.68
C VAL A 138 3.67 -15.58 10.02
N PRO A 139 2.92 -16.70 10.09
CA PRO A 139 2.31 -17.13 11.34
C PRO A 139 3.33 -17.70 12.32
N THR A 140 4.32 -18.44 11.83
CA THR A 140 5.28 -19.17 12.66
C THR A 140 6.73 -19.01 12.21
N ASP A 141 7.67 -19.34 13.10
CA ASP A 141 9.10 -19.42 12.79
C ASP A 141 9.43 -20.45 11.69
N HIS A 142 8.61 -21.49 11.55
CA HIS A 142 8.78 -22.48 10.48
C HIS A 142 8.55 -21.85 9.11
N ASP A 143 7.47 -21.08 8.97
CA ASP A 143 7.17 -20.31 7.77
C ASP A 143 8.24 -19.26 7.52
N ALA A 144 8.76 -18.63 8.58
CA ALA A 144 9.85 -17.65 8.46
C ALA A 144 11.11 -18.27 7.87
N ARG A 145 11.47 -19.48 8.29
CA ARG A 145 12.61 -20.24 7.72
C ARG A 145 12.35 -20.61 6.26
N ALA A 146 11.13 -20.99 5.91
CA ALA A 146 10.77 -21.29 4.52
C ALA A 146 10.94 -20.07 3.61
N VAL A 147 10.46 -18.90 4.05
CA VAL A 147 10.64 -17.63 3.30
C VAL A 147 12.11 -17.23 3.22
N ASN A 148 12.87 -17.32 4.31
CA ASN A 148 14.30 -17.01 4.32
C ASN A 148 15.11 -17.96 3.42
N ALA A 149 14.73 -19.24 3.34
CA ALA A 149 15.38 -20.22 2.47
C ALA A 149 15.21 -19.91 0.98
N GLU A 150 14.25 -19.06 0.59
CA GLU A 150 14.12 -18.57 -0.79
C GLU A 150 15.27 -17.63 -1.21
N GLY A 151 16.08 -17.16 -0.26
CA GLY A 151 17.25 -16.31 -0.53
C GLY A 151 16.90 -14.89 -0.98
N ARG A 152 15.67 -14.41 -0.72
CA ARG A 152 15.26 -13.03 -1.00
C ARG A 152 15.66 -12.09 0.13
N GLN A 153 15.99 -10.84 -0.22
CA GLN A 153 16.18 -9.77 0.75
C GLN A 153 14.83 -9.20 1.20
N VAL A 154 14.11 -9.94 2.04
CA VAL A 154 12.83 -9.54 2.65
C VAL A 154 12.96 -9.56 4.16
N ALA A 155 12.41 -8.55 4.83
CA ALA A 155 12.35 -8.52 6.28
C ALA A 155 11.22 -9.43 6.75
N VAL A 156 11.55 -10.62 7.27
CA VAL A 156 10.55 -11.58 7.72
C VAL A 156 10.21 -11.28 9.18
N TYR A 157 8.92 -11.11 9.45
CA TYR A 157 8.35 -10.91 10.78
C TYR A 157 7.35 -12.02 11.08
N THR A 158 7.47 -12.67 12.22
CA THR A 158 6.41 -13.59 12.69
C THR A 158 5.27 -12.82 13.33
N LEU A 159 4.07 -13.42 13.41
CA LEU A 159 2.95 -12.83 14.16
C LEU A 159 3.33 -12.56 15.63
N GLU A 160 4.22 -13.37 16.21
CA GLU A 160 4.74 -13.13 17.55
C GLU A 160 5.61 -11.86 17.62
N GLU A 161 6.47 -11.64 16.63
CA GLU A 161 7.27 -10.41 16.54
C GLU A 161 6.39 -9.18 16.30
N ILE A 162 5.34 -9.30 15.48
CA ILE A 162 4.33 -8.24 15.33
C ILE A 162 3.61 -7.97 16.65
N GLY A 163 3.24 -9.02 17.40
CA GLY A 163 2.64 -8.87 18.74
C GLY A 163 3.57 -8.14 19.71
N ARG A 164 4.86 -8.47 19.72
CA ARG A 164 5.88 -7.76 20.50
C ARG A 164 6.03 -6.31 20.05
N LEU A 165 6.03 -6.04 18.75
CA LEU A 165 6.10 -4.68 18.20
C LEU A 165 4.89 -3.84 18.64
N LEU A 166 3.68 -4.37 18.54
CA LEU A 166 2.46 -3.70 18.99
C LEU A 166 2.46 -3.42 20.49
N SER A 167 3.10 -4.27 21.29
CA SER A 167 3.21 -4.08 22.74
C SER A 167 4.07 -2.87 23.13
N VAL A 168 4.96 -2.40 22.25
CA VAL A 168 5.79 -1.20 22.46
C VAL A 168 5.03 0.09 22.14
N TYR A 169 3.94 0.01 21.39
CA TYR A 169 3.11 1.16 20.99
C TYR A 169 1.71 1.06 21.61
N PRO A 170 1.56 1.25 22.93
CA PRO A 170 0.28 1.07 23.61
C PRO A 170 -0.82 1.99 23.06
N ASP A 171 -0.45 3.17 22.55
CA ASP A 171 -1.39 4.13 21.96
C ASP A 171 -2.15 3.56 20.75
N ILE A 172 -1.52 2.65 19.99
CA ILE A 172 -2.18 1.94 18.87
C ILE A 172 -3.32 1.07 19.42
N ALA A 173 -3.05 0.33 20.49
CA ALA A 173 -4.03 -0.55 21.12
C ALA A 173 -5.16 0.27 21.77
N VAL A 174 -4.81 1.37 22.46
CA VAL A 174 -5.79 2.30 23.05
C VAL A 174 -6.67 2.92 21.96
N ALA A 175 -6.10 3.38 20.84
CA ALA A 175 -6.87 3.95 19.74
C ALA A 175 -7.85 2.93 19.14
N LYS A 176 -7.42 1.69 18.92
CA LYS A 176 -8.28 0.61 18.40
C LYS A 176 -9.37 0.19 19.38
N ALA A 177 -9.08 0.19 20.69
CA ALA A 177 -10.06 -0.08 21.73
C ALA A 177 -11.08 1.06 21.88
N THR A 178 -10.62 2.30 21.79
CA THR A 178 -11.46 3.51 21.90
C THR A 178 -12.35 3.70 20.67
N PHE A 179 -11.84 3.37 19.48
CA PHE A 179 -12.54 3.53 18.21
C PHE A 179 -12.60 2.21 17.43
N PRO A 180 -13.56 1.32 17.75
CA PRO A 180 -13.74 0.06 17.03
C PRO A 180 -13.95 0.30 15.53
N GLY A 181 -13.20 -0.44 14.70
CA GLY A 181 -13.25 -0.31 13.24
C GLY A 181 -12.43 0.85 12.66
N ALA A 182 -11.75 1.65 13.49
CA ALA A 182 -10.86 2.70 13.00
C ALA A 182 -9.68 2.10 12.25
N THR A 183 -9.28 2.72 11.13
CA THR A 183 -8.08 2.36 10.38
C THR A 183 -6.96 3.34 10.74
N ILE A 184 -5.79 2.82 11.08
CA ILE A 184 -4.60 3.65 11.28
C ILE A 184 -4.02 3.91 9.91
N THR A 185 -4.05 5.17 9.48
CA THR A 185 -3.55 5.60 8.17
C THR A 185 -2.10 6.04 8.23
N GLU A 186 -1.66 6.58 9.37
CA GLU A 186 -0.30 7.10 9.54
C GLU A 186 0.08 7.11 11.03
N ILE A 187 1.35 6.85 11.35
CA ILE A 187 1.93 7.04 12.67
C ILE A 187 3.01 8.10 12.55
N ARG A 188 2.75 9.29 13.13
CA ARG A 188 3.74 10.38 13.18
C ARG A 188 4.39 10.37 14.55
N ARG A 189 5.71 10.41 14.58
CA ARG A 189 6.43 10.83 15.78
C ARG A 189 6.33 12.35 15.83
N THR A 190 5.46 12.88 16.67
CA THR A 190 5.56 14.29 17.05
C THR A 190 6.86 14.39 17.85
N VAL A 191 7.81 15.21 17.39
CA VAL A 191 8.90 15.64 18.26
C VAL A 191 8.21 16.38 19.40
N GLU A 192 8.33 15.84 20.61
CA GLU A 192 7.78 16.47 21.80
C GLU A 192 8.35 17.89 21.87
N ASP A 193 7.47 18.90 21.86
CA ASP A 193 7.92 20.29 21.96
C ASP A 193 8.71 20.41 23.27
N PRO A 194 10.00 20.81 23.24
CA PRO A 194 10.79 20.96 24.46
C PRO A 194 10.15 21.93 25.47
N LEU A 195 9.20 22.78 25.05
CA LEU A 195 8.40 23.61 25.93
C LEU A 195 7.39 22.81 26.77
N ASN A 196 6.93 21.64 26.32
CA ASN A 196 6.05 20.76 27.10
C ASN A 196 6.76 20.12 28.30
N ALA A 197 8.10 20.07 28.28
CA ALA A 197 8.93 19.60 29.39
C ALA A 197 9.19 20.70 30.43
N LEU A 198 8.90 21.96 30.10
CA LEU A 198 8.94 23.08 31.04
C LEU A 198 7.57 23.21 31.70
N ARG A 199 7.57 23.44 33.01
CA ARG A 199 6.33 23.71 33.75
C ARG A 199 5.78 25.06 33.25
N ASP A 200 4.78 25.02 32.37
CA ASP A 200 4.09 26.22 31.94
C ASP A 200 3.29 26.79 33.12
N SER A 201 3.25 28.12 33.20
CA SER A 201 2.56 28.96 34.18
C SER A 201 1.02 28.85 34.14
N ALA A 202 0.48 27.72 33.71
CA ALA A 202 -0.95 27.44 33.72
C ALA A 202 -1.49 27.27 35.15
N ASP A 203 -0.63 27.01 36.13
CA ASP A 203 -0.93 27.32 37.53
C ASP A 203 -0.91 28.86 37.65
N ALA A 204 -2.07 29.47 37.88
CA ALA A 204 -2.18 30.91 38.02
C ALA A 204 -1.13 31.43 39.04
N LEU A 205 -0.52 32.58 38.76
CA LEU A 205 0.44 33.26 39.65
C LEU A 205 -0.11 33.52 41.07
N ASP A 206 -1.40 33.29 41.29
CA ASP A 206 -2.12 33.50 42.54
C ASP A 206 -2.30 32.22 43.38
N ASP A 207 -1.78 31.06 42.96
CA ASP A 207 -1.85 29.87 43.80
C ASP A 207 -0.91 29.99 45.02
N PRO A 208 -1.41 29.82 46.25
CA PRO A 208 -0.60 29.96 47.44
C PRO A 208 0.46 28.86 47.48
N ILE A 209 1.73 29.27 47.47
CA ILE A 209 2.86 28.38 47.70
C ILE A 209 2.75 27.85 49.14
N GLY A 210 2.36 26.57 49.27
CA GLY A 210 2.41 25.88 50.56
C GLY A 210 3.85 25.77 51.04
N PHE A 211 4.12 26.28 52.24
CA PHE A 211 5.38 26.07 52.97
C PHE A 211 5.49 24.62 53.47
#